data_AF-A0A2M9R7D5-F1
#
_entry.id   AF-A0A2M9R7D5-F1
#
_cell.length_a   1.000
_cell.length_b   1.000
_cell.length_c   1.000
_cell.angle_alpha   90.00
_cell.angle_beta   90.00
_cell.angle_gamma   90.00
#
_symmetry.space_group_name_H-M   'P 1'
#
loop_
_entity.id
_entity.type
_entity.pdbx_description
1 polymer ?
#
loop_
_entity_poly.entity_id
_entity_poly.type
_entity_poly.pdbx_seq_one_letter_code
_entity_poly.pdbx_strand_id
1 'polypeptide(L)'
;MKLYKPLFSIIIILTQLILSLTDYYNYIKWEKDNLNSLICRPFHGDSLFCFVLIIGLYEMLTKPGGFKKIIRILLIVTLLGTQFSYLIPINDFYFGVYNTAWFSAIIALILITVKFLKAIIKTKKRNYPKIISF
;
A
#
# COMPACT_ATOMS: atom_id res chain seq x y z
N MET A 1 0.31 -1.62 -26.32
CA MET A 1 0.01 -0.93 -25.04
C MET A 1 1.14 0.04 -24.75
N LYS A 2 0.89 1.35 -24.69
CA LYS A 2 1.91 2.30 -24.21
C LYS A 2 2.22 1.90 -22.75
N LEU A 3 3.41 1.37 -22.51
CA LEU A 3 3.98 1.10 -21.19
C LEU A 3 4.11 2.45 -20.47
N TYR A 4 3.03 2.92 -19.86
CA TYR A 4 3.12 3.89 -18.77
C TYR A 4 3.81 3.15 -17.64
N LYS A 5 5.15 3.14 -17.67
CA LYS A 5 5.94 2.28 -16.80
C LYS A 5 5.55 2.59 -15.35
N PRO A 6 5.24 1.57 -14.53
CA PRO A 6 4.87 1.72 -13.12
C PRO A 6 6.04 2.17 -12.22
N LEU A 7 7.07 2.80 -12.80
CA LEU A 7 8.32 3.19 -12.12
C LEU A 7 8.05 3.98 -10.86
N PHE A 8 7.06 4.87 -10.89
CA PHE A 8 6.70 5.70 -9.75
C PHE A 8 6.32 4.87 -8.52
N SER A 9 5.34 3.97 -8.66
CA SER A 9 4.87 3.13 -7.56
C SER A 9 5.94 2.11 -7.16
N ILE A 10 6.74 1.61 -8.12
CA ILE A 10 7.89 0.74 -7.82
C ILE A 10 8.90 1.47 -6.93
N ILE A 11 9.28 2.70 -7.28
CA ILE A 11 10.23 3.50 -6.50
C ILE A 11 9.71 3.67 -5.07
N ILE A 12 8.44 4.07 -4.91
CA ILE A 12 7.85 4.27 -3.57
C ILE A 12 7.84 2.97 -2.75
N ILE A 13 7.47 1.85 -3.37
CA ILE A 13 7.47 0.54 -2.69
C ILE A 13 8.89 0.17 -2.26
N LEU A 14 9.89 0.36 -3.13
CA LEU A 14 11.29 0.08 -2.80
C LEU A 14 11.81 1.01 -1.69
N THR A 15 11.48 2.29 -1.73
CA THR A 15 11.85 3.22 -0.65
C THR A 15 11.22 2.77 0.66
N GLN A 16 9.94 2.40 0.69
CA GLN A 16 9.31 1.91 1.92
C GLN A 16 9.87 0.57 2.39
N LEU A 17 10.27 -0.31 1.48
CA LEU A 17 10.95 -1.55 1.85
C LEU A 17 12.26 -1.26 2.58
N ILE A 18 13.08 -0.34 2.05
CA ILE A 18 14.35 0.06 2.67
C ILE A 18 14.09 0.66 4.07
N LEU A 19 13.05 1.49 4.22
CA LEU A 19 12.67 2.06 5.51
C LEU A 19 12.24 0.97 6.50
N SER A 20 11.39 0.04 6.09
CA SER A 20 10.96 -1.09 6.92
C SER A 20 12.14 -1.94 7.38
N LEU A 21 13.08 -2.24 6.48
CA LEU A 21 14.30 -2.97 6.80
C LEU A 21 15.22 -2.21 7.76
N THR A 22 15.32 -0.88 7.58
CA THR A 22 16.12 -0.03 8.47
C THR A 22 15.53 0.00 9.88
N ASP A 23 14.22 0.17 9.98
CA ASP A 23 13.51 0.11 11.26
C ASP A 23 13.66 -1.26 11.92
N TYR A 24 13.59 -2.34 11.13
CA TYR A 24 13.77 -3.71 11.61
C TYR A 24 15.19 -3.94 12.15
N TYR A 25 16.21 -3.45 11.44
CA TYR A 25 17.59 -3.54 11.89
C TYR A 25 17.82 -2.75 13.19
N ASN A 26 17.24 -1.55 13.28
CA ASN A 26 17.28 -0.73 14.50
C ASN A 26 16.56 -1.43 15.67
N TYR A 27 15.46 -2.12 15.40
CA TYR A 27 14.75 -2.94 16.38
C TYR A 27 15.64 -4.09 16.88
N ILE A 28 16.26 -4.86 15.99
CA ILE A 28 17.19 -5.95 16.37
C ILE A 28 18.35 -5.43 17.21
N LYS A 29 18.93 -4.28 16.82
CA LYS A 29 20.04 -3.68 17.57
C LYS A 29 19.61 -3.31 19.00
N TRP A 30 18.45 -2.68 19.12
CA TRP A 30 17.87 -2.34 20.43
C TRP A 30 17.55 -3.59 21.28
N GLU A 31 17.04 -4.66 20.67
CA GLU A 31 16.73 -5.94 21.34
C GLU A 31 17.99 -6.62 21.88
N LYS A 32 19.10 -6.61 21.12
CA LYS A 32 20.39 -7.13 21.57
C LYS A 32 20.94 -6.40 22.79
N ASP A 33 20.69 -5.10 22.88
CA ASP A 33 21.13 -4.27 24.01
C ASP A 33 20.17 -4.36 25.22
N ASN A 34 18.96 -4.91 25.05
CA ASN A 34 17.92 -5.02 26.09
C ASN A 34 17.29 -6.42 26.15
N LEU A 35 18.03 -7.40 26.66
CA LEU A 35 17.64 -8.81 26.75
C LEU A 35 16.32 -9.09 27.52
N ASN A 36 15.85 -8.15 28.35
CA ASN A 36 14.61 -8.29 29.14
C ASN A 36 13.35 -7.73 28.46
N SER A 37 13.44 -7.17 27.25
CA SER A 37 12.32 -6.47 26.62
C SER A 37 11.54 -7.28 25.59
N LEU A 38 11.42 -8.60 25.79
CA LEU A 38 10.52 -9.48 25.02
C LEU A 38 9.05 -9.01 24.99
N ILE A 39 8.71 -8.00 25.79
CA ILE A 39 7.38 -7.42 25.93
C ILE A 39 7.34 -6.04 25.27
N CYS A 40 6.73 -6.00 24.08
CA CYS A 40 5.99 -4.85 23.55
C CYS A 40 6.77 -3.58 23.13
N ARG A 41 7.65 -3.66 22.11
CA ARG A 41 7.75 -2.52 21.18
C ARG A 41 6.93 -2.83 19.93
N PRO A 42 5.74 -2.23 19.75
CA PRO A 42 4.93 -2.51 18.58
C PRO A 42 5.68 -2.04 17.32
N PHE A 43 6.05 -3.01 16.49
CA PHE A 43 6.78 -2.79 15.25
C PHE A 43 5.81 -2.31 14.16
N HIS A 44 5.75 -1.01 13.92
CA HIS A 44 4.80 -0.41 12.98
C HIS A 44 5.32 -0.39 11.53
N GLY A 45 6.64 -0.53 11.32
CA GLY A 45 7.29 -0.47 10.01
C GLY A 45 6.75 -1.49 9.00
N ASP A 46 6.62 -2.75 9.41
CA ASP A 46 6.20 -3.85 8.53
C ASP A 46 4.76 -3.69 8.03
N SER A 47 3.87 -3.19 8.90
CA SER A 47 2.47 -2.99 8.55
C SER A 47 2.26 -1.80 7.61
N LEU A 48 3.01 -0.70 7.81
CA LEU A 48 2.96 0.45 6.92
C LEU A 48 3.50 0.11 5.52
N PHE A 49 4.59 -0.66 5.45
CA PHE A 49 5.09 -1.21 4.18
C PHE A 49 4.02 -2.02 3.45
N CYS A 50 3.32 -2.92 4.16
CA CYS A 50 2.23 -3.72 3.58
C CYS A 50 1.12 -2.83 2.98
N PHE A 51 0.72 -1.76 3.67
CA PHE A 51 -0.32 -0.85 3.16
C PHE A 51 0.13 -0.14 1.89
N VAL A 52 1.36 0.40 1.89
CA VAL A 52 1.93 1.08 0.72
C VAL A 52 2.08 0.12 -0.45
N LEU A 53 2.44 -1.15 -0.20
CA LEU A 53 2.51 -2.19 -1.21
C LEU A 53 1.14 -2.45 -1.86
N ILE A 54 0.08 -2.59 -1.07
CA ILE A 54 -1.29 -2.81 -1.58
C ILE A 54 -1.76 -1.63 -2.43
N ILE A 55 -1.57 -0.39 -1.93
CA ILE A 55 -1.96 0.83 -2.64
C ILE A 55 -1.14 0.98 -3.93
N GLY A 56 0.17 0.71 -3.87
CA GLY A 56 1.07 0.76 -5.02
C GLY A 56 0.67 -0.24 -6.10
N LEU A 57 0.37 -1.49 -5.74
CA LEU A 57 -0.15 -2.50 -6.67
C LEU A 57 -1.47 -2.05 -7.30
N TYR A 58 -2.37 -1.45 -6.51
CA TYR A 58 -3.62 -0.92 -7.03
C TYR A 58 -3.42 0.22 -8.04
N GLU A 59 -2.47 1.13 -7.79
CA GLU A 59 -2.07 2.18 -8.74
C GLU A 59 -1.60 1.57 -10.07
N MET A 60 -0.77 0.52 -10.01
CA MET A 60 -0.24 -0.15 -11.21
C MET A 60 -1.34 -0.80 -12.04
N LEU A 61 -2.33 -1.41 -11.38
CA LEU A 61 -3.49 -2.04 -12.02
C LEU A 61 -4.52 -1.03 -12.57
N THR A 62 -4.42 0.24 -12.19
CA THR A 62 -5.36 1.30 -12.57
C THR A 62 -4.93 1.97 -13.89
N LYS A 63 -5.90 2.21 -14.77
CA LYS A 63 -5.67 2.89 -16.06
C LYS A 63 -5.21 4.34 -15.84
N PRO A 64 -4.39 4.91 -16.73
CA PRO A 64 -3.99 6.32 -16.64
C PRO A 64 -5.22 7.24 -16.67
N GLY A 65 -5.34 8.12 -15.68
CA GLY A 65 -6.48 9.03 -15.51
C GLY A 65 -6.33 9.89 -14.24
N GLY A 66 -7.31 10.76 -13.96
CA GLY A 66 -7.31 11.63 -12.78
C GLY A 66 -7.22 10.86 -11.46
N PHE A 67 -7.97 9.77 -11.35
CA PHE A 67 -7.96 8.90 -10.16
C PHE A 67 -6.56 8.30 -9.88
N LYS A 68 -5.83 7.91 -10.93
CA LYS A 68 -4.44 7.42 -10.79
C LYS A 68 -3.51 8.48 -10.24
N LYS A 69 -3.69 9.76 -10.62
CA LYS A 69 -2.91 10.88 -10.07
C LYS A 69 -3.18 11.08 -8.58
N ILE A 70 -4.43 10.94 -8.15
CA ILE A 70 -4.80 11.04 -6.73
C ILE A 70 -4.09 9.96 -5.90
N ILE A 71 -4.10 8.70 -6.37
CA ILE A 71 -3.38 7.61 -5.68
C ILE A 71 -1.89 7.90 -5.57
N ARG A 72 -1.28 8.48 -6.62
CA ARG A 72 0.13 8.87 -6.58
C ARG A 72 0.43 9.94 -5.55
N ILE A 73 -0.41 10.98 -5.50
CA ILE A 73 -0.27 12.04 -4.50
C ILE A 73 -0.38 11.45 -3.10
N LEU A 74 -1.37 10.56 -2.88
CA LEU A 74 -1.54 9.87 -1.61
C LEU A 74 -0.28 9.09 -1.22
N LEU A 75 0.30 8.31 -2.14
CA LEU A 75 1.54 7.58 -1.89
C LEU A 75 2.73 8.49 -1.54
N ILE A 76 2.86 9.66 -2.19
CA ILE A 76 3.91 10.65 -1.86
C ILE A 76 3.69 11.20 -0.47
N VAL A 77 2.46 11.62 -0.16
CA VAL A 77 2.12 12.20 1.14
C VAL A 77 2.33 11.18 2.25
N THR A 78 2.00 9.91 2.03
CA THR A 78 2.32 8.84 2.98
C THR A 78 3.82 8.70 3.18
N LEU A 79 4.61 8.63 2.11
CA LEU A 79 6.06 8.50 2.20
C LEU A 79 6.71 9.69 2.92
N LEU A 80 6.46 10.91 2.45
CA LEU A 80 7.00 12.13 3.05
C LEU A 80 6.47 12.34 4.47
N GLY A 81 5.18 12.10 4.69
CA GLY A 81 4.54 12.24 5.99
C GLY A 81 5.11 11.28 7.03
N THR A 82 5.46 10.04 6.65
CA THR A 82 6.16 9.12 7.55
C THR A 82 7.59 9.55 7.84
N GLN A 83 8.35 9.99 6.83
CA GLN A 83 9.75 10.37 7.02
C GLN A 83 9.92 11.66 7.82
N PHE A 84 9.06 12.64 7.58
CA PHE A 84 9.13 13.94 8.23
C PHE A 84 8.19 14.05 9.42
N SER A 85 7.60 12.94 9.90
CA SER A 85 6.64 12.98 11.00
C SER A 85 7.22 13.60 12.27
N TYR A 86 8.51 13.38 12.54
CA TYR A 86 9.21 13.93 13.70
C TYR A 86 9.40 15.46 13.62
N LEU A 87 9.43 16.03 12.41
CA LEU A 87 9.60 17.47 12.21
C LEU A 87 8.29 18.24 12.31
N ILE A 88 7.15 17.54 12.31
CA ILE A 88 5.83 18.15 12.31
C ILE A 88 5.34 18.24 13.76
N PRO A 89 5.14 19.44 14.32
CA PRO A 89 4.76 19.63 15.71
C PRO A 89 3.25 19.42 15.91
N ILE A 90 2.75 18.27 15.45
CA ILE A 90 1.37 17.83 15.61
C ILE A 90 1.43 16.50 16.35
N ASN A 91 0.77 16.44 17.51
CA ASN A 91 0.69 15.22 18.30
C ASN A 91 0.09 14.09 17.45
N ASP A 92 0.70 12.91 17.52
CA ASP A 92 0.25 11.70 16.82
C ASP A 92 0.15 11.82 15.29
N PHE A 93 0.88 12.78 14.69
CA PHE A 93 0.89 12.96 13.24
C PHE A 93 1.24 11.68 12.48
N TYR A 94 2.24 10.94 12.97
CA TYR A 94 2.63 9.64 12.42
C TYR A 94 1.45 8.66 12.38
N PHE A 95 0.66 8.57 13.46
CA PHE A 95 -0.51 7.70 13.53
C PHE A 95 -1.62 8.16 12.58
N GLY A 96 -1.77 9.47 12.36
CA GLY A 96 -2.67 10.01 11.33
C GLY A 96 -2.28 9.55 9.92
N VAL A 97 -0.99 9.62 9.57
CA VAL A 97 -0.46 9.13 8.28
C VAL A 97 -0.64 7.61 8.17
N TYR A 98 -0.32 6.88 9.23
CA TYR A 98 -0.47 5.43 9.31
C TYR A 98 -1.92 4.98 9.08
N ASN A 99 -2.87 5.57 9.80
CA ASN A 99 -4.30 5.25 9.68
C ASN A 99 -4.84 5.57 8.28
N THR A 100 -4.37 6.66 7.68
CA THR A 100 -4.74 7.02 6.31
C THR A 100 -4.25 5.97 5.32
N ALA A 101 -3.01 5.49 5.47
CA ALA A 101 -2.46 4.42 4.65
C ALA A 101 -3.22 3.10 4.84
N TRP A 102 -3.50 2.73 6.09
CA TRP A 102 -4.29 1.55 6.44
C TRP A 102 -5.68 1.56 5.78
N PHE A 103 -6.44 2.63 5.97
CA PHE A 103 -7.78 2.77 5.40
C PHE A 103 -7.75 2.73 3.86
N SER A 104 -6.77 3.42 3.27
CA SER A 104 -6.59 3.44 1.81
C SER A 104 -6.23 2.07 1.25
N ALA A 105 -5.42 1.29 1.97
CA ALA A 105 -5.07 -0.08 1.60
C ALA A 105 -6.28 -1.02 1.64
N ILE A 106 -7.15 -0.89 2.65
CA ILE A 106 -8.40 -1.67 2.71
C ILE A 106 -9.30 -1.35 1.51
N ILE A 107 -9.49 -0.07 1.21
CA ILE A 107 -10.28 0.34 0.03
C ILE A 107 -9.67 -0.22 -1.25
N ALA A 108 -8.35 -0.09 -1.42
CA ALA A 108 -7.65 -0.63 -2.57
C ALA A 108 -7.86 -2.14 -2.72
N LEU A 109 -7.77 -2.89 -1.61
CA LEU A 109 -7.99 -4.34 -1.59
C LEU A 109 -9.42 -4.69 -2.00
N ILE A 110 -10.44 -4.00 -1.47
CA ILE A 110 -11.84 -4.18 -1.87
C ILE A 110 -12.00 -3.95 -3.37
N LEU A 111 -11.44 -2.86 -3.90
CA LEU A 111 -11.55 -2.51 -5.32
C LEU A 111 -10.84 -3.52 -6.23
N ILE A 112 -9.68 -4.05 -5.80
CA ILE A 112 -8.99 -5.14 -6.49
C ILE A 112 -9.89 -6.38 -6.53
N THR A 113 -10.42 -6.81 -5.39
CA THR A 113 -11.28 -8.00 -5.29
C THR A 113 -12.54 -7.86 -6.15
N VAL A 114 -13.23 -6.72 -6.09
CA VAL A 114 -14.41 -6.45 -6.94
C VAL A 114 -14.06 -6.53 -8.43
N LYS A 115 -12.90 -6.01 -8.84
CA LYS A 115 -12.45 -6.04 -10.24
C LYS A 115 -12.17 -7.48 -10.70
N PHE A 116 -11.50 -8.29 -9.88
CA PHE A 116 -11.27 -9.70 -10.16
C PHE A 116 -12.58 -10.50 -10.22
N LEU A 117 -13.48 -10.31 -9.26
CA LEU A 117 -14.78 -10.98 -9.24
C LEU A 117 -15.61 -10.68 -10.49
N LYS A 118 -15.66 -9.40 -10.90
CA LYS A 118 -16.31 -8.99 -12.17
C LYS A 118 -15.67 -9.65 -13.38
N ALA A 119 -14.35 -9.78 -13.41
CA ALA A 119 -13.65 -10.46 -14.49
C ALA A 119 -14.01 -11.95 -14.57
N ILE A 120 -14.03 -12.65 -13.42
CA ILE A 120 -14.40 -14.07 -13.32
C ILE A 120 -15.83 -14.30 -13.81
N ILE A 121 -16.79 -13.50 -13.34
CA ILE A 121 -18.21 -13.60 -13.76
C ILE A 121 -18.34 -13.39 -15.27
N LYS A 122 -17.64 -12.39 -15.82
CA LYS A 122 -17.67 -12.09 -17.26
C LYS A 122 -17.11 -13.25 -18.09
N THR A 123 -16.03 -13.88 -17.64
CA THR A 123 -15.45 -15.06 -18.31
C THR A 123 -16.41 -16.24 -18.27
N LYS A 124 -17.04 -16.52 -17.12
CA LYS A 124 -18.06 -17.58 -17.01
C LYS A 124 -19.23 -17.34 -17.96
N LYS A 125 -19.76 -16.11 -18.04
CA LYS A 125 -20.83 -15.74 -18.97
C LYS A 125 -20.45 -15.87 -20.45
N ARG A 126 -19.17 -15.81 -20.80
CA ARG A 126 -18.67 -15.99 -22.17
C ARG A 126 -18.62 -17.48 -22.59
N ASN A 127 -18.40 -18.38 -21.63
CA ASN A 127 -18.35 -19.83 -21.86
C ASN A 127 -19.73 -20.50 -21.90
N TYR A 128 -20.80 -19.80 -21.50
CA TYR A 128 -22.18 -20.21 -21.77
C TYR A 128 -22.73 -19.33 -22.89
N PRO A 129 -22.68 -19.75 -24.17
CA PRO A 129 -23.33 -19.00 -25.22
C PRO A 129 -24.82 -18.87 -24.88
N LYS A 130 -25.37 -17.66 -25.03
CA LYS A 130 -26.82 -17.46 -25.00
C LYS A 130 -27.42 -18.43 -26.01
N ILE A 131 -28.15 -19.43 -25.53
CA ILE A 131 -29.03 -20.22 -26.37
C ILE A 131 -30.08 -19.22 -26.84
N ILE A 132 -29.97 -18.80 -28.09
CA ILE A 132 -30.98 -17.98 -28.76
C ILE A 132 -32.16 -18.94 -28.98
N SER A 133 -33.17 -18.85 -28.12
CA SER A 133 -34.48 -19.44 -28.40
C SER A 133 -35.17 -18.55 -29.43
N PHE A 134 -35.39 -19.11 -30.63
CA PHE A 134 -36.27 -18.57 -31.66
C PHE A 134 -37.72 -18.51 -31.16
#